data_AF-A0A7S8LV03-F1
#
_entry.id   AF-A0A7S8LV03-F1
#
_cell.length_a   1.000
_cell.length_b   1.000
_cell.length_c   1.000
_cell.angle_alpha   90.00
_cell.angle_beta   90.00
_cell.angle_gamma   90.00
#
_symmetry.space_group_name_H-M   'P 1'
#
loop_
_entity.id
_entity.type
_entity.pdbx_description
1 polymer ?
#
loop_
_entity_poly.entity_id
_entity_poly.type
_entity_poly.pdbx_seq_one_letter_code
_entity_poly.pdbx_strand_id
1 'polypeptide(L)'
;MVVDTACSSSLVALHLAVNSLRNKESDLALVGGVNLLLAPTLSINFTKARMLATDGRCKTFDASANGYVRSEGCGVVVLKRLSQAIRDGDNILALIRGSAINQD
;
A
#
# COMPACT_ATOMS: atom_id res chain seq x y z
N MET A 1 -10.44 10.85 -0.99
CA MET A 1 -9.07 11.36 -1.21
C MET A 1 -8.31 10.35 -2.03
N VAL A 2 -7.45 10.79 -2.95
CA VAL A 2 -6.53 9.92 -3.69
C VAL A 2 -5.12 10.25 -3.22
N VAL A 3 -4.29 9.22 -3.02
CA VAL A 3 -2.93 9.34 -2.51
C VAL A 3 -1.98 8.81 -3.56
N ASP A 4 -0.99 9.62 -3.94
CA ASP A 4 0.10 9.22 -4.81
C ASP A 4 1.43 9.55 -4.16
N THR A 5 2.07 8.52 -3.60
CA THR A 5 3.43 8.53 -3.06
C THR A 5 4.23 7.39 -3.69
N ALA A 6 3.99 7.14 -4.98
CA ALA A 6 4.58 6.05 -5.76
C ALA A 6 4.35 4.66 -5.11
N CYS A 7 5.42 3.92 -4.79
CA CYS A 7 5.35 2.55 -4.29
C CYS A 7 4.69 2.43 -2.90
N SER A 8 4.60 3.52 -2.15
CA SER A 8 4.06 3.53 -0.77
C SER A 8 2.60 3.97 -0.68
N SER A 9 1.95 4.33 -1.80
CA SER A 9 0.64 5.00 -1.83
C SER A 9 -0.43 4.30 -0.98
N SER A 10 -0.53 2.97 -1.04
CA SER A 10 -1.53 2.21 -0.28
C SER A 10 -1.29 2.25 1.23
N LEU A 11 -0.03 2.26 1.68
CA LEU A 11 0.33 2.36 3.10
C LEU A 11 0.19 3.79 3.62
N VAL A 12 0.45 4.81 2.79
CA VAL A 12 0.18 6.20 3.15
C VAL A 12 -1.33 6.44 3.26
N ALA A 13 -2.14 5.91 2.33
CA ALA A 13 -3.60 5.94 2.44
C ALA A 13 -4.10 5.27 3.74
N LEU A 14 -3.50 4.13 4.12
CA LEU A 14 -3.77 3.46 5.40
C LEU A 14 -3.45 4.38 6.58
N HIS A 15 -2.29 5.04 6.59
CA HIS A 15 -1.89 5.96 7.65
C HIS A 15 -2.89 7.12 7.80
N LEU A 16 -3.30 7.74 6.70
CA LEU A 16 -4.27 8.84 6.71
C LEU A 16 -5.64 8.40 7.26
N ALA A 17 -6.11 7.22 6.86
CA ALA A 17 -7.36 6.66 7.38
C ALA A 17 -7.27 6.34 8.88
N VAL A 18 -6.15 5.80 9.35
CA VAL A 18 -5.90 5.57 10.78
C VAL A 18 -5.96 6.88 11.56
N ASN A 19 -5.36 7.96 11.04
CA ASN A 19 -5.41 9.27 11.69
C ASN A 19 -6.85 9.83 11.71
N SER A 20 -7.59 9.77 10.61
CA SER A 20 -8.99 10.22 10.55
C SER A 20 -9.88 9.48 11.55
N LEU A 21 -9.73 8.16 11.67
CA LEU A 21 -10.45 7.34 12.65
C LEU A 21 -10.08 7.69 14.08
N ARG A 22 -8.79 7.93 14.37
CA ARG A 22 -8.29 8.31 15.71
C ARG A 22 -8.76 9.71 16.11
N ASN A 23 -8.75 10.65 15.19
CA ASN A 23 -9.23 12.02 15.37
C ASN A 23 -10.77 12.11 15.40
N LYS A 24 -11.48 11.00 15.15
CA LYS A 24 -12.95 10.94 15.04
C LYS A 24 -13.51 11.85 13.94
N GLU A 25 -12.71 12.12 12.90
CA GLU A 25 -13.17 12.73 11.66
C GLU A 25 -13.97 11.73 10.80
N SER A 26 -13.79 10.43 11.06
CA SER A 26 -14.55 9.33 10.47
C SER A 26 -14.75 8.21 11.50
N ASP A 27 -15.82 7.43 11.32
CA ASP A 27 -16.13 6.26 12.17
C ASP A 27 -15.82 4.93 11.48
N LEU A 28 -15.76 4.96 10.15
CA LEU A 28 -15.41 3.86 9.27
C LEU A 28 -14.61 4.42 8.09
N ALA A 29 -13.59 3.70 7.64
CA ALA A 29 -12.80 4.08 6.47
C ALA A 29 -12.60 2.89 5.54
N LEU A 30 -12.79 3.12 4.24
CA LEU A 30 -12.36 2.20 3.19
C LEU A 30 -10.98 2.64 2.71
N VAL A 31 -10.01 1.74 2.78
CA VAL A 31 -8.64 2.00 2.33
C VAL A 31 -8.27 0.98 1.28
N GLY A 32 -7.79 1.44 0.14
CA GLY A 32 -7.33 0.53 -0.91
C GLY A 32 -6.17 1.10 -1.71
N GLY A 33 -5.64 0.25 -2.57
CA GLY A 33 -4.64 0.60 -3.56
C GLY A 33 -4.82 -0.26 -4.79
N VAL A 34 -4.51 0.31 -5.95
CA VAL A 34 -4.56 -0.36 -7.25
C VAL A 34 -3.34 0.00 -8.07
N ASN A 35 -2.81 -0.97 -8.81
CA ASN A 35 -1.77 -0.77 -9.81
C ASN A 35 -2.06 -1.64 -11.03
N LEU A 36 -2.06 -1.03 -12.22
CA LEU A 36 -2.25 -1.70 -13.51
C LEU A 36 -1.15 -1.29 -14.49
N LEU A 37 -0.70 -2.23 -15.31
CA LEU A 37 0.39 -2.08 -16.29
C LEU A 37 -0.18 -1.89 -17.70
N LEU A 38 -0.97 -0.84 -17.89
CA LEU A 38 -1.76 -0.63 -19.12
C LEU A 38 -0.96 -0.13 -20.34
N ALA A 39 0.29 0.32 -20.13
CA ALA A 39 1.12 0.86 -21.19
C ALA A 39 2.61 0.53 -20.97
N PRO A 40 3.39 0.35 -22.05
CA PRO A 40 4.80 -0.02 -21.96
C PRO A 40 5.71 1.13 -21.49
N THR A 41 5.25 2.39 -21.57
CA THR A 41 6.08 3.59 -21.33
C THR A 41 6.79 3.55 -19.98
N LEU A 42 6.09 3.20 -18.90
CA LEU A 42 6.71 3.10 -17.57
C LEU A 42 7.70 1.93 -17.49
N SER A 43 7.40 0.79 -18.11
CA SER A 43 8.34 -0.33 -18.17
C SER A 43 9.62 0.07 -18.91
N ILE A 44 9.51 0.77 -20.04
CA ILE A 44 10.66 1.29 -20.81
C ILE A 44 11.49 2.25 -19.96
N ASN A 45 10.84 3.17 -19.25
CA ASN A 45 11.53 4.14 -18.40
C ASN A 45 12.25 3.45 -17.24
N PHE A 46 11.63 2.48 -16.57
CA PHE A 46 12.26 1.72 -15.49
C PHE A 46 13.40 0.83 -15.97
N THR A 47 13.31 0.26 -17.18
CA THR A 47 14.45 -0.44 -17.80
C THR A 47 15.61 0.51 -18.07
N LYS A 48 15.35 1.69 -18.64
CA LYS A 48 16.40 2.72 -18.87
C LYS A 48 17.05 3.18 -17.57
N ALA A 49 16.27 3.26 -16.50
CA ALA A 49 16.76 3.57 -15.16
C ALA A 49 17.45 2.38 -14.45
N ARG A 50 17.59 1.22 -15.11
CA ARG A 50 18.17 -0.02 -14.55
C ARG A 50 17.48 -0.50 -13.27
N MET A 51 16.18 -0.25 -13.14
CA MET A 51 15.39 -0.66 -11.98
C MET A 51 14.85 -2.09 -12.10
N LEU A 52 14.67 -2.58 -13.34
CA LEU A 52 14.04 -3.87 -13.59
C LEU A 52 15.07 -5.01 -13.69
N ALA A 53 14.77 -6.13 -13.05
CA ALA A 53 15.55 -7.37 -13.15
C ALA A 53 15.39 -8.01 -14.54
N THR A 54 16.49 -8.41 -15.16
CA THR A 54 16.49 -9.01 -16.51
C THR A 54 15.87 -10.41 -16.56
N ASP A 55 15.84 -11.11 -15.44
CA ASP A 55 15.24 -12.44 -15.27
C ASP A 55 13.79 -12.39 -14.78
N GLY A 56 13.23 -11.19 -14.65
CA GLY A 56 11.83 -10.95 -14.30
C GLY A 56 11.47 -11.36 -12.88
N ARG A 57 12.43 -11.40 -11.94
CA ARG A 57 12.19 -11.83 -10.55
C ARG A 57 12.63 -10.80 -9.52
N CYS A 58 11.77 -10.56 -8.53
CA CYS A 58 12.17 -9.90 -7.29
C CYS A 58 12.93 -10.92 -6.41
N LYS A 59 14.25 -10.81 -6.35
CA LYS A 59 15.12 -11.69 -5.56
C LYS A 59 15.42 -11.06 -4.19
N THR A 60 14.37 -10.82 -3.40
CA THR A 60 14.45 -10.11 -2.12
C THR A 60 15.47 -10.78 -1.19
N PHE A 61 16.46 -10.01 -0.76
CA PHE A 61 17.56 -10.43 0.13
C PHE A 61 18.57 -11.45 -0.44
N ASP A 62 18.50 -11.78 -1.74
CA ASP A 62 19.46 -12.68 -2.37
C ASP A 62 20.72 -11.93 -2.84
N ALA A 63 21.89 -12.58 -2.76
CA ALA A 63 23.17 -12.00 -3.19
C ALA A 63 23.21 -11.67 -4.70
N SER A 64 22.39 -12.33 -5.51
CA SER A 64 22.25 -12.10 -6.94
C SER A 64 21.14 -11.11 -7.32
N ALA A 65 20.56 -10.39 -6.35
CA ALA A 65 19.54 -9.38 -6.58
C ALA A 65 20.03 -8.29 -7.56
N ASN A 66 19.25 -8.05 -8.62
CA ASN A 66 19.64 -7.18 -9.74
C ASN A 66 18.49 -6.28 -10.23
N GLY A 67 17.48 -6.04 -9.40
CA GLY A 67 16.31 -5.22 -9.71
C GLY A 67 15.00 -5.84 -9.19
N TYR A 68 13.87 -5.22 -9.54
CA TYR A 68 12.53 -5.74 -9.25
C TYR A 68 11.76 -6.07 -10.54
N VAL A 69 10.59 -6.70 -10.42
CA VAL A 69 9.64 -6.86 -11.53
C VAL A 69 8.32 -6.17 -11.19
N ARG A 70 7.72 -5.52 -12.18
CA ARG A 70 6.42 -4.84 -12.02
C ARG A 70 5.31 -5.89 -11.92
N SER A 71 4.29 -5.60 -11.12
CA SER A 71 3.11 -6.47 -10.96
C SER A 71 1.82 -5.64 -10.95
N GLU A 72 0.71 -6.28 -11.27
CA GLU A 72 -0.64 -5.71 -11.13
C GLU A 72 -1.27 -6.18 -9.83
N GLY A 73 -2.23 -5.40 -9.32
CA GLY A 73 -2.99 -5.78 -8.14
C GLY A 73 -3.96 -4.71 -7.69
N CYS A 74 -5.00 -5.13 -6.99
CA CYS A 74 -5.95 -4.27 -6.31
C CYS A 74 -6.31 -4.91 -4.97
N GLY A 75 -6.47 -4.09 -3.93
CA GLY A 75 -6.89 -4.54 -2.61
C GLY A 75 -7.56 -3.43 -1.84
N VAL A 76 -8.53 -3.80 -1.00
CA VAL A 76 -9.27 -2.89 -0.13
C VAL A 76 -9.43 -3.54 1.25
N VAL A 77 -9.30 -2.73 2.30
CA VAL A 77 -9.60 -3.09 3.69
C VAL A 77 -10.61 -2.10 4.28
N VAL A 78 -11.46 -2.61 5.16
CA VAL A 78 -12.39 -1.80 5.96
C VAL A 78 -11.76 -1.57 7.33
N LEU A 79 -11.67 -0.32 7.75
CA LEU A 79 -11.12 0.07 9.04
C LEU A 79 -12.18 0.71 9.93
N LYS A 80 -12.15 0.34 11.20
CA LYS A 80 -12.92 0.96 12.29
C LYS A 80 -12.02 1.08 13.52
N ARG A 81 -12.39 1.96 14.46
CA ARG A 81 -11.77 1.93 15.80
C ARG A 81 -12.11 0.61 16.49
N LEU A 82 -11.13 -0.02 17.14
CA LEU A 82 -11.30 -1.34 17.78
C LEU A 82 -12.51 -1.40 18.72
N SER A 83 -12.72 -0.36 19.54
CA SER A 83 -13.86 -0.31 20.45
C SER A 83 -15.21 -0.28 19.74
N GLN A 84 -15.30 0.35 18.56
CA GLN A 84 -16.50 0.33 17.72
C GLN A 84 -16.70 -1.05 17.10
N ALA A 85 -15.63 -1.64 16.54
CA ALA A 85 -15.70 -2.97 15.93
C ALA A 85 -16.14 -4.06 16.92
N ILE A 86 -15.64 -4.01 18.16
CA ILE A 86 -16.08 -4.92 19.24
C ILE A 86 -17.56 -4.72 19.58
N ARG A 87 -18.01 -3.46 19.74
CA ARG A 87 -19.41 -3.15 20.05
C ARG A 87 -20.37 -3.64 18.97
N ASP A 88 -19.95 -3.52 17.71
CA ASP A 88 -20.78 -3.87 16.56
C ASP A 88 -20.71 -5.37 16.23
N GLY A 89 -19.86 -6.14 16.92
CA GLY A 89 -19.71 -7.57 16.69
C GLY A 89 -19.02 -7.91 15.37
N ASP A 90 -18.18 -7.02 14.85
CA ASP A 90 -17.49 -7.23 13.58
C ASP A 90 -16.47 -8.37 13.66
N ASN A 91 -16.25 -9.08 12.54
CA ASN A 91 -15.14 -10.01 12.40
C ASN A 91 -13.81 -9.26 12.26
N ILE A 92 -13.06 -9.15 13.34
CA ILE A 92 -11.79 -8.41 13.38
C ILE A 92 -10.66 -9.28 12.84
N LEU A 93 -10.16 -8.96 11.64
CA LEU A 93 -9.07 -9.71 11.01
C LEU A 93 -7.69 -9.44 11.63
N ALA A 94 -7.43 -8.20 12.04
CA ALA A 94 -6.16 -7.78 12.64
C ALA A 94 -6.30 -6.42 13.35
N LEU A 95 -5.32 -6.08 14.18
CA LEU A 95 -5.22 -4.78 14.86
C LEU A 95 -4.02 -3.98 14.36
N ILE A 96 -4.27 -2.78 13.81
CA ILE A 96 -3.21 -1.82 13.47
C ILE A 96 -2.78 -1.09 14.76
N ARG A 97 -1.64 -1.47 15.31
CA ARG A 97 -1.09 -0.89 16.56
C ARG A 97 -0.56 0.53 16.35
N GLY A 98 0.04 0.79 15.20
CA GLY A 98 0.58 2.10 14.82
C GLY A 98 0.92 2.16 13.34
N SER A 99 1.11 3.38 12.85
CA SER A 99 1.59 3.68 11.50
C SER A 99 2.33 5.02 11.54
N ALA A 100 3.29 5.20 10.63
CA ALA A 100 4.08 6.43 10.52
C ALA A 100 4.46 6.66 9.05
N ILE A 101 4.71 7.93 8.71
CA ILE A 101 5.24 8.36 7.43
C ILE A 101 6.37 9.37 7.69
N ASN A 102 7.41 9.35 6.86
CA ASN A 102 8.50 10.32 6.84
C ASN A 102 8.96 10.53 5.38
N GLN A 103 10.01 11.32 5.19
CA GLN A 103 10.72 11.48 3.93
C GLN A 103 12.22 11.50 4.24
N ASP A 104 13.01 10.93 3.33
CA ASP A 104 14.47 10.85 3.41
C ASP A 104 15.13 12.09 2.80
#